data_AF-A0A8C9S6D5-F1
#
_entry.id   AF-A0A8C9S6D5-F1
#
_cell.length_a   1.000
_cell.length_b   1.000
_cell.length_c   1.000
_cell.angle_alpha   90.00
_cell.angle_beta   90.00
_cell.angle_gamma   90.00
#
_symmetry.space_group_name_H-M   'P 1'
#
loop_
_entity.id
_entity.type
_entity.pdbx_description
1 polymer ?
#
loop_
_entity_poly.entity_id
_entity_poly.type
_entity_poly.pdbx_seq_one_letter_code
_entity_poly.pdbx_strand_id
1 'polypeptide(L)'
;MRSCGAPPRRGHVKVQYEESDPKKERREPPDWRRQLDNIREMRSRRDAPVDHMGAEKCYDSHASPEVGRYHVLVSLMLSSQTKDHVTAAAMRKLREHGLTVESVLRMDDDTLGKLIYPVGFWRTKVKYIKQTAAILQDEYGGDIPDSFEGLVRLPGVGPKMAHLAMDIAWNRVSGIGVDTHVHRISNRLGWTRTQTKTPEDTRRELEDWLPRELWSEINWLLVGFGQQVCLPLSPRCSECLNEHRCPSAHHSSPGKKLKLSPSKTPRGKTRVWVDSPRPSHAIKVEKALPADPPTERRRTRASAAVAPRESTVGLSIKPDPDAP
;
A
#
# COMPACT_ATOMS: atom_id res chain seq x y z
N MET A 1 -4.69 -9.94 42.06
CA MET A 1 -4.87 -9.21 40.78
C MET A 1 -3.54 -8.55 40.41
N ARG A 2 -3.04 -8.71 39.18
CA ARG A 2 -1.84 -7.98 38.70
C ARG A 2 -2.32 -6.84 37.80
N SER A 3 -1.94 -5.61 38.13
CA SER A 3 -2.29 -4.42 37.34
C SER A 3 -1.56 -4.45 35.99
N CYS A 4 -2.30 -4.42 34.90
CA CYS A 4 -1.74 -4.24 33.56
C CYS A 4 -1.46 -2.76 33.33
N GLY A 5 -0.21 -2.35 33.58
CA GLY A 5 0.24 -0.99 33.29
C GLY A 5 0.07 -0.63 31.81
N ALA A 6 -0.46 0.57 31.54
CA ALA A 6 -0.63 1.06 30.18
C ALA A 6 0.74 1.18 29.46
N PRO A 7 0.81 0.91 28.14
CA PRO A 7 2.06 1.01 27.40
C PRO A 7 2.59 2.46 27.39
N PRO A 8 3.91 2.67 27.39
CA PRO A 8 4.49 4.01 27.46
C PRO A 8 4.09 4.85 26.24
N ARG A 9 3.57 6.05 26.51
CA ARG A 9 3.23 7.03 25.47
C ARG A 9 4.50 7.39 24.69
N ARG A 10 4.49 7.23 23.36
CA ARG A 10 5.59 7.71 22.51
C ARG A 10 5.74 9.23 22.68
N GLY A 11 6.98 9.70 22.81
CA GLY A 11 7.28 11.11 22.94
C GLY A 11 6.74 11.93 21.76
N HIS A 12 6.22 13.11 22.05
CA HIS A 12 5.67 14.00 21.02
C HIS A 12 6.79 14.46 20.08
N VAL A 13 6.64 14.22 18.77
CA VAL A 13 7.42 14.90 17.75
C VAL A 13 6.82 16.30 17.59
N LYS A 14 7.45 17.31 18.20
CA LYS A 14 7.11 18.72 17.94
C LYS A 14 7.56 19.08 16.53
N VAL A 15 6.64 19.01 15.56
CA VAL A 15 6.84 19.64 14.26
C VAL A 15 6.48 21.11 14.41
N GLN A 16 7.49 21.97 14.45
CA GLN A 16 7.33 23.41 14.39
C GLN A 16 7.48 23.84 12.93
N TYR A 17 6.48 24.53 12.41
CA TYR A 17 6.58 25.31 11.18
C TYR A 17 6.98 26.72 11.59
N GLU A 18 8.23 27.10 11.32
CA GLU A 18 8.65 28.48 11.45
C GLU A 18 8.05 29.26 10.26
N GLU A 19 7.37 30.37 10.53
CA GLU A 19 6.93 31.28 9.47
C GLU A 19 8.16 31.76 8.70
N SER A 20 8.12 31.67 7.37
CA SER A 20 9.29 31.94 6.54
C SER A 20 9.68 33.43 6.61
N ASP A 21 10.78 33.75 7.28
CA ASP A 21 11.33 35.11 7.32
C ASP A 21 11.56 35.62 5.88
N PRO A 22 10.85 36.69 5.43
CA PRO A 22 10.97 37.20 4.08
C PRO A 22 12.34 37.79 3.76
N LYS A 23 13.24 37.95 4.75
CA LYS A 23 14.63 38.39 4.57
C LYS A 23 15.65 37.27 4.46
N LYS A 24 15.25 36.00 4.64
CA LYS A 24 16.15 34.85 4.51
C LYS A 24 16.41 34.56 3.03
N GLU A 25 17.65 34.78 2.60
CA GLU A 25 18.07 34.57 1.21
C GLU A 25 17.90 33.08 0.82
N ARG A 26 16.90 32.80 -0.03
CA ARG A 26 16.56 31.44 -0.46
C ARG A 26 17.65 30.90 -1.38
N ARG A 27 18.56 30.10 -0.81
CA ARG A 27 19.62 29.44 -1.56
C ARG A 27 19.07 28.25 -2.34
N GLU A 28 18.59 28.53 -3.55
CA GLU A 28 18.22 27.49 -4.52
C GLU A 28 19.44 26.61 -4.90
N PRO A 29 19.28 25.29 -5.05
CA PRO A 29 20.32 24.41 -5.58
C PRO A 29 20.66 24.72 -7.05
N PRO A 30 21.90 24.53 -7.51
CA PRO A 30 22.23 24.69 -8.93
C PRO A 30 21.42 23.71 -9.80
N ASP A 31 21.04 24.14 -11.00
CA ASP A 31 20.31 23.35 -12.01
C ASP A 31 18.94 22.78 -11.61
N TRP A 32 18.41 23.03 -10.40
CA TRP A 32 17.23 22.35 -9.87
C TRP A 32 16.00 22.37 -10.80
N ARG A 33 15.73 23.51 -11.45
CA ARG A 33 14.61 23.67 -12.40
C ARG A 33 14.74 22.68 -13.55
N ARG A 34 15.90 22.65 -14.19
CA ARG A 34 16.18 21.75 -15.31
C ARG A 34 16.23 20.28 -14.88
N GLN A 35 16.70 20.01 -13.66
CA GLN A 35 16.64 18.68 -13.09
C GLN A 35 15.20 18.20 -12.87
N LEU A 36 14.31 19.08 -12.39
CA LEU A 36 12.87 18.81 -12.23
C LEU A 36 12.19 18.61 -13.58
N ASP A 37 12.44 19.47 -14.56
CA ASP A 37 11.84 19.37 -15.91
C ASP A 37 12.27 18.09 -16.63
N ASN A 38 13.54 17.70 -16.52
CA ASN A 38 14.04 16.41 -16.98
C ASN A 38 13.32 15.22 -16.30
N ILE A 39 12.98 15.33 -15.00
CA ILE A 39 12.21 14.30 -14.30
C ILE A 39 10.75 14.27 -14.79
N ARG A 40 10.13 15.44 -15.01
CA ARG A 40 8.78 15.55 -15.60
C ARG A 40 8.74 14.93 -16.99
N GLU A 41 9.75 15.16 -17.84
CA GLU A 41 9.85 14.55 -19.16
C GLU A 41 9.93 13.02 -19.07
N MET A 42 10.83 12.48 -18.24
CA MET A 42 10.95 11.04 -17.99
C MET A 42 9.66 10.42 -17.39
N ARG A 43 8.83 11.23 -16.71
CA ARG A 43 7.59 10.80 -16.04
C ARG A 43 6.31 11.19 -16.78
N SER A 44 6.43 11.82 -17.95
CA SER A 44 5.31 12.34 -18.77
C SER A 44 4.26 11.28 -19.10
N ARG A 45 4.67 10.01 -19.23
CA ARG A 45 3.79 8.88 -19.55
C ARG A 45 2.95 8.36 -18.39
N ARG A 46 3.25 8.75 -17.13
CA ARG A 46 2.56 8.29 -15.91
C ARG A 46 2.36 6.76 -15.85
N ASP A 47 3.44 6.02 -16.09
CA ASP A 47 3.48 4.55 -16.21
C ASP A 47 4.20 3.84 -15.04
N ALA A 48 4.34 4.50 -13.88
CA ALA A 48 4.89 3.91 -12.67
C ALA A 48 3.79 3.27 -11.81
N PRO A 49 4.13 2.30 -10.94
CA PRO A 49 3.20 1.74 -9.95
C PRO A 49 2.41 2.80 -9.16
N VAL A 50 3.04 3.91 -8.75
CA VAL A 50 2.37 4.98 -8.01
C VAL A 50 1.25 5.67 -8.79
N ASP A 51 1.36 5.78 -10.13
CA ASP A 51 0.38 6.48 -10.97
C ASP A 51 -0.99 5.79 -11.00
N HIS A 52 -1.01 4.46 -10.84
CA HIS A 52 -2.20 3.61 -10.93
C HIS A 52 -2.60 2.92 -9.61
N MET A 53 -1.63 2.71 -8.71
CA MET A 53 -1.78 1.94 -7.47
C MET A 53 -1.24 2.69 -6.24
N GLY A 54 -0.83 3.96 -6.40
CA GLY A 54 -0.40 4.81 -5.30
C GLY A 54 -1.50 4.99 -4.26
N ALA A 55 -1.10 5.29 -3.02
CA ALA A 55 -2.05 5.42 -1.91
C ALA A 55 -3.13 6.48 -2.18
N GLU A 56 -2.76 7.55 -2.91
CA GLU A 56 -3.60 8.63 -3.42
C GLU A 56 -4.71 8.20 -4.40
N LYS A 57 -4.62 7.01 -5.01
CA LYS A 57 -5.64 6.50 -5.96
C LYS A 57 -6.58 5.47 -5.33
N CYS A 58 -6.36 5.11 -4.07
CA CYS A 58 -7.04 3.99 -3.43
C CYS A 58 -8.36 4.37 -2.72
N TYR A 59 -8.95 5.53 -3.03
CA TYR A 59 -10.29 5.92 -2.56
C TYR A 59 -11.36 5.69 -3.64
N ASP A 60 -12.63 5.80 -3.24
CA ASP A 60 -13.77 5.71 -4.15
C ASP A 60 -14.28 7.12 -4.41
N SER A 61 -14.30 7.54 -5.67
CA SER A 61 -14.74 8.86 -6.11
C SER A 61 -16.26 9.04 -6.09
N HIS A 62 -17.04 7.97 -5.88
CA HIS A 62 -18.50 8.00 -5.82
C HIS A 62 -19.05 7.86 -4.39
N ALA A 63 -18.18 7.61 -3.41
CA ALA A 63 -18.54 7.60 -2.00
C ALA A 63 -18.79 9.03 -1.48
N SER A 64 -19.38 9.16 -0.28
CA SER A 64 -19.46 10.48 0.37
C SER A 64 -18.06 11.03 0.63
N PRO A 65 -17.89 12.36 0.74
CA PRO A 65 -16.58 12.97 0.97
C PRO A 65 -15.86 12.39 2.21
N GLU A 66 -16.59 12.13 3.29
CA GLU A 66 -16.10 11.58 4.57
C GLU A 66 -15.53 10.17 4.38
N VAL A 67 -16.30 9.31 3.69
CA VAL A 67 -15.87 7.94 3.35
C VAL A 67 -14.67 7.97 2.40
N GLY A 68 -14.66 8.87 1.42
CA GLY A 68 -13.52 9.11 0.53
C GLY A 68 -12.25 9.51 1.30
N ARG A 69 -12.37 10.45 2.25
CA ARG A 69 -11.28 10.88 3.14
C ARG A 69 -10.79 9.74 4.03
N TYR A 70 -11.69 8.96 4.60
CA TYR A 70 -11.33 7.78 5.39
C TYR A 70 -10.59 6.73 4.55
N HIS A 71 -11.00 6.48 3.31
CA HIS A 71 -10.27 5.61 2.38
C HIS A 71 -8.83 6.08 2.13
N VAL A 72 -8.61 7.39 1.94
CA VAL A 72 -7.27 7.98 1.79
C VAL A 72 -6.42 7.72 3.04
N LEU A 73 -6.96 7.97 4.24
CA LEU A 73 -6.25 7.75 5.50
C LEU A 73 -5.86 6.28 5.69
N VAL A 74 -6.80 5.34 5.53
CA VAL A 74 -6.52 3.90 5.67
C VAL A 74 -5.49 3.44 4.63
N SER A 75 -5.58 3.91 3.39
CA SER A 75 -4.61 3.63 2.33
C SER A 75 -3.19 4.09 2.71
N LEU A 76 -3.05 5.32 3.24
CA LEU A 76 -1.77 5.84 3.72
C LEU A 76 -1.20 5.00 4.87
N MET A 77 -2.02 4.62 5.85
CA MET A 77 -1.62 3.71 6.94
C MET A 77 -1.13 2.36 6.39
N LEU A 78 -1.86 1.76 5.44
CA LEU A 78 -1.50 0.49 4.81
C LEU A 78 -0.23 0.60 3.94
N SER A 79 0.02 1.73 3.27
CA SER A 79 1.19 1.95 2.39
C SER A 79 2.54 1.86 3.12
N SER A 80 2.58 2.12 4.43
CA SER A 80 3.83 2.11 5.20
C SER A 80 4.59 0.79 5.06
N GLN A 81 5.83 0.85 4.57
CA GLN A 81 6.68 -0.32 4.32
C GLN A 81 5.99 -1.44 3.50
N THR A 82 5.11 -1.06 2.57
CA THR A 82 4.34 -1.99 1.72
C THR A 82 4.38 -1.49 0.28
N LYS A 83 4.40 -2.42 -0.69
CA LYS A 83 4.43 -2.05 -2.12
C LYS A 83 3.03 -1.64 -2.59
N ASP A 84 2.96 -0.61 -3.43
CA ASP A 84 1.73 -0.02 -3.99
C ASP A 84 0.69 -1.07 -4.42
N HIS A 85 1.08 -2.06 -5.23
CA HIS A 85 0.15 -3.11 -5.70
C HIS A 85 -0.44 -3.98 -4.57
N VAL A 86 0.28 -4.18 -3.46
CA VAL A 86 -0.22 -4.90 -2.28
C VAL A 86 -1.20 -4.02 -1.52
N THR A 87 -0.89 -2.73 -1.36
CA THR A 87 -1.77 -1.74 -0.73
C THR A 87 -3.06 -1.56 -1.53
N ALA A 88 -2.99 -1.37 -2.84
CA ALA A 88 -4.15 -1.23 -3.72
C ALA A 88 -5.03 -2.49 -3.72
N ALA A 89 -4.43 -3.69 -3.71
CA ALA A 89 -5.18 -4.95 -3.59
C ALA A 89 -5.87 -5.10 -2.23
N ALA A 90 -5.25 -4.66 -1.13
CA ALA A 90 -5.86 -4.64 0.19
C ALA A 90 -6.99 -3.59 0.29
N MET A 91 -6.77 -2.38 -0.20
CA MET A 91 -7.78 -1.31 -0.24
C MET A 91 -9.00 -1.71 -1.07
N ARG A 92 -8.81 -2.35 -2.22
CA ARG A 92 -9.92 -2.90 -3.01
C ARG A 92 -10.76 -3.88 -2.18
N LYS A 93 -10.13 -4.89 -1.55
CA LYS A 93 -10.82 -5.86 -0.69
C LYS A 93 -11.59 -5.21 0.46
N LEU A 94 -11.03 -4.14 1.07
CA LEU A 94 -11.71 -3.39 2.11
C LEU A 94 -12.94 -2.63 1.58
N ARG A 95 -12.82 -1.93 0.44
CA ARG A 95 -13.94 -1.18 -0.17
C ARG A 95 -15.06 -2.10 -0.65
N GLU A 96 -14.72 -3.25 -1.24
CA GLU A 96 -15.67 -4.31 -1.60
C GLU A 96 -16.42 -4.87 -0.37
N HIS A 97 -15.86 -4.71 0.84
CA HIS A 97 -16.48 -5.06 2.11
C HIS A 97 -17.17 -3.85 2.80
N GLY A 98 -17.32 -2.71 2.11
CA GLY A 98 -17.97 -1.51 2.65
C GLY A 98 -17.13 -0.78 3.70
N LEU A 99 -15.88 -0.42 3.38
CA LEU A 99 -14.97 0.30 4.28
C LEU A 99 -15.54 1.65 4.73
N THR A 100 -15.91 1.74 6.01
CA THR A 100 -16.27 2.99 6.71
C THR A 100 -15.72 2.93 8.14
N VAL A 101 -15.82 4.02 8.90
CA VAL A 101 -15.42 4.02 10.32
C VAL A 101 -16.27 3.01 11.11
N GLU A 102 -17.58 3.00 10.88
CA GLU A 102 -18.54 2.13 11.56
C GLU A 102 -18.35 0.65 11.18
N SER A 103 -18.05 0.34 9.91
CA SER A 103 -17.82 -1.05 9.51
C SER A 103 -16.52 -1.61 10.09
N VAL A 104 -15.46 -0.79 10.18
CA VAL A 104 -14.19 -1.15 10.83
C VAL A 104 -14.36 -1.35 12.34
N LEU A 105 -15.21 -0.56 13.00
CA LEU A 105 -15.52 -0.73 14.42
C LEU A 105 -16.32 -2.01 14.72
N ARG A 106 -17.24 -2.40 13.81
CA ARG A 106 -18.05 -3.62 13.93
C ARG A 106 -17.30 -4.90 13.52
N MET A 107 -16.30 -4.79 12.65
CA MET A 107 -15.50 -5.91 12.17
C MET A 107 -14.56 -6.44 13.26
N ASP A 108 -14.31 -7.75 13.32
CA ASP A 108 -13.32 -8.33 14.22
C ASP A 108 -11.87 -8.21 13.68
N ASP A 109 -10.87 -8.42 14.55
CA ASP A 109 -9.44 -8.27 14.21
C ASP A 109 -8.95 -9.29 13.17
N ASP A 110 -9.52 -10.49 13.13
CA ASP A 110 -9.11 -11.57 12.23
C ASP A 110 -9.69 -11.37 10.83
N THR A 111 -10.97 -10.96 10.74
CA THR A 111 -11.59 -10.54 9.47
C THR A 111 -10.85 -9.35 8.87
N LEU A 112 -10.59 -8.28 9.64
CA LEU A 112 -9.83 -7.12 9.15
C LEU A 112 -8.41 -7.54 8.73
N GLY A 113 -7.77 -8.41 9.51
CA GLY A 113 -6.47 -9.00 9.21
C GLY A 113 -6.41 -9.75 7.88
N LYS A 114 -7.40 -10.61 7.60
CA LYS A 114 -7.55 -11.34 6.33
C LYS A 114 -7.76 -10.40 5.15
N LEU A 115 -8.58 -9.35 5.32
CA LEU A 115 -8.81 -8.35 4.28
C LEU A 115 -7.53 -7.59 3.92
N ILE A 116 -6.68 -7.24 4.89
CA ILE A 116 -5.44 -6.50 4.60
C ILE A 116 -4.20 -7.37 4.36
N TYR A 117 -4.23 -8.67 4.61
CA TYR A 117 -3.12 -9.57 4.25
C TYR A 117 -2.88 -9.56 2.72
N PRO A 118 -1.63 -9.52 2.21
CA PRO A 118 -0.33 -9.64 2.91
C PRO A 118 0.40 -8.29 3.16
N VAL A 119 -0.31 -7.21 3.50
CA VAL A 119 0.31 -5.91 3.83
C VAL A 119 1.38 -6.06 4.93
N GLY A 120 2.51 -5.35 4.78
CA GLY A 120 3.62 -5.39 5.73
C GLY A 120 3.16 -4.93 7.12
N PHE A 121 3.54 -5.66 8.17
CA PHE A 121 3.13 -5.40 9.56
C PHE A 121 1.61 -5.39 9.81
N TRP A 122 0.82 -6.13 9.02
CA TRP A 122 -0.64 -6.10 9.08
C TRP A 122 -1.23 -6.24 10.50
N ARG A 123 -0.70 -7.12 11.36
CA ARG A 123 -1.19 -7.29 12.75
C ARG A 123 -1.13 -6.02 13.59
N THR A 124 -0.13 -5.18 13.37
CA THR A 124 -0.01 -3.87 14.03
C THR A 124 -0.96 -2.85 13.37
N LYS A 125 -1.11 -2.92 12.05
CA LYS A 125 -2.02 -2.04 11.29
C LYS A 125 -3.49 -2.28 11.61
N VAL A 126 -3.94 -3.53 11.84
CA VAL A 126 -5.28 -3.84 12.36
C VAL A 126 -5.57 -3.03 13.63
N LYS A 127 -4.66 -3.08 14.61
CA LYS A 127 -4.79 -2.35 15.88
C LYS A 127 -4.85 -0.84 15.65
N TYR A 128 -3.95 -0.29 14.84
CA TYR A 128 -3.92 1.15 14.54
C TYR A 128 -5.15 1.63 13.77
N ILE A 129 -5.64 0.87 12.80
CA ILE A 129 -6.85 1.19 12.02
C ILE A 129 -8.08 1.21 12.93
N LYS A 130 -8.24 0.22 13.82
CA LYS A 130 -9.34 0.21 14.80
C LYS A 130 -9.26 1.32 15.85
N GLN A 131 -8.08 1.54 16.43
CA GLN A 131 -7.87 2.64 17.37
C GLN A 131 -8.13 4.00 16.72
N THR A 132 -7.73 4.16 15.45
CA THR A 132 -8.05 5.35 14.65
C THR A 132 -9.55 5.47 14.46
N ALA A 133 -10.24 4.43 13.99
CA ALA A 133 -11.69 4.44 13.79
C ALA A 133 -12.47 4.81 15.06
N ALA A 134 -12.06 4.34 16.23
CA ALA A 134 -12.66 4.73 17.51
C ALA A 134 -12.48 6.23 17.78
N ILE A 135 -11.26 6.75 17.65
CA ILE A 135 -10.97 8.19 17.80
C ILE A 135 -11.79 9.02 16.80
N LEU A 136 -11.91 8.59 15.53
CA LEU A 136 -12.72 9.31 14.54
C LEU A 136 -14.20 9.33 14.91
N GLN A 137 -14.74 8.21 15.39
CA GLN A 137 -16.13 8.09 15.82
C GLN A 137 -16.44 8.99 17.03
N ASP A 138 -15.53 9.03 18.01
CA ASP A 138 -15.73 9.68 19.31
C ASP A 138 -15.40 11.18 19.27
N GLU A 139 -14.32 11.59 18.58
CA GLU A 139 -13.80 12.97 18.59
C GLU A 139 -14.10 13.76 17.30
N TYR A 140 -14.31 13.09 16.16
CA TYR A 140 -14.40 13.72 14.83
C TYR A 140 -15.70 13.39 14.06
N GLY A 141 -16.71 12.83 14.74
CA GLY A 141 -18.03 12.56 14.16
C GLY A 141 -18.05 11.54 13.02
N GLY A 142 -17.03 10.67 12.93
CA GLY A 142 -16.86 9.67 11.86
C GLY A 142 -15.99 10.11 10.67
N ASP A 143 -15.52 11.36 10.64
CA ASP A 143 -14.59 11.86 9.61
C ASP A 143 -13.14 11.90 10.12
N ILE A 144 -12.18 12.15 9.23
CA ILE A 144 -10.78 12.36 9.59
C ILE A 144 -10.54 13.81 10.09
N PRO A 145 -9.48 14.09 10.86
CA PRO A 145 -9.14 15.46 11.23
C PRO A 145 -8.78 16.32 10.00
N ASP A 146 -9.18 17.59 10.01
CA ASP A 146 -8.93 18.57 8.94
C ASP A 146 -7.67 19.44 9.14
N SER A 147 -6.83 19.04 10.11
CA SER A 147 -5.57 19.68 10.50
C SER A 147 -4.42 18.66 10.58
N PHE A 148 -3.21 19.15 10.32
CA PHE A 148 -1.99 18.34 10.41
C PHE A 148 -1.78 17.79 11.83
N GLU A 149 -1.99 18.63 12.85
CA GLU A 149 -1.83 18.29 14.26
C GLU A 149 -2.82 17.22 14.70
N GLY A 150 -4.07 17.27 14.21
CA GLY A 150 -5.07 16.23 14.43
C GLY A 150 -4.65 14.91 13.80
N LEU A 151 -4.24 14.93 12.53
CA LEU A 151 -3.80 13.73 11.80
C LEU A 151 -2.57 13.05 12.45
N VAL A 152 -1.56 13.81 12.90
CA VAL A 152 -0.36 13.24 13.55
C VAL A 152 -0.65 12.66 14.95
N ARG A 153 -1.76 13.03 15.60
CA ARG A 153 -2.18 12.39 16.87
C ARG A 153 -2.75 10.98 16.67
N LEU A 154 -3.19 10.63 15.46
CA LEU A 154 -3.79 9.32 15.17
C LEU A 154 -2.75 8.19 15.24
N PRO A 155 -3.09 7.03 15.83
CA PRO A 155 -2.14 5.95 16.07
C PRO A 155 -1.62 5.36 14.75
N GLY A 156 -0.30 5.42 14.55
CA GLY A 156 0.36 4.92 13.35
C GLY A 156 0.47 5.92 12.20
N VAL A 157 -0.12 7.12 12.33
CA VAL A 157 0.04 8.22 11.38
C VAL A 157 1.28 9.04 11.76
N GLY A 158 2.14 9.32 10.79
CA GLY A 158 3.33 10.15 10.97
C GLY A 158 3.32 11.39 10.06
N PRO A 159 4.27 12.34 10.21
CA PRO A 159 4.27 13.61 9.47
C PRO A 159 4.07 13.48 7.95
N LYS A 160 4.75 12.53 7.29
CA LYS A 160 4.55 12.24 5.85
C LYS A 160 3.08 11.91 5.52
N MET A 161 2.45 11.04 6.32
CA MET A 161 1.06 10.64 6.09
C MET A 161 0.09 11.79 6.35
N ALA A 162 0.33 12.59 7.39
CA ALA A 162 -0.50 13.76 7.66
C ALA A 162 -0.42 14.81 6.54
N HIS A 163 0.78 15.09 6.01
CA HIS A 163 0.92 15.97 4.84
C HIS A 163 0.20 15.44 3.61
N LEU A 164 0.37 14.15 3.27
CA LEU A 164 -0.34 13.55 2.14
C LEU A 164 -1.85 13.50 2.35
N ALA A 165 -2.34 13.25 3.57
CA ALA A 165 -3.77 13.28 3.86
C ALA A 165 -4.35 14.70 3.73
N MET A 166 -3.65 15.73 4.21
CA MET A 166 -4.05 17.14 4.02
C MET A 166 -4.12 17.51 2.53
N ASP A 167 -3.13 17.10 1.74
CA ASP A 167 -3.09 17.37 0.30
C ASP A 167 -4.20 16.61 -0.47
N ILE A 168 -4.29 15.29 -0.29
CA ILE A 168 -5.18 14.42 -1.08
C ILE A 168 -6.64 14.48 -0.59
N ALA A 169 -6.88 14.45 0.71
CA ALA A 169 -8.23 14.33 1.28
C ALA A 169 -8.90 15.70 1.55
N TRP A 170 -8.11 16.76 1.76
CA TRP A 170 -8.62 18.11 2.04
C TRP A 170 -8.26 19.15 0.97
N ASN A 171 -7.47 18.80 -0.05
CA ASN A 171 -6.95 19.74 -1.05
C ASN A 171 -6.21 20.93 -0.41
N ARG A 172 -5.50 20.67 0.70
CA ARG A 172 -4.80 21.66 1.54
C ARG A 172 -3.32 21.29 1.66
N VAL A 173 -2.46 21.97 0.91
CA VAL A 173 -1.00 21.81 1.02
C VAL A 173 -0.53 22.31 2.40
N SER A 174 -0.18 21.40 3.29
CA SER A 174 0.36 21.71 4.64
C SER A 174 1.89 21.60 4.75
N GLY A 175 2.54 20.93 3.79
CA GLY A 175 3.98 20.67 3.76
C GLY A 175 4.31 19.51 2.82
N ILE A 176 5.60 19.24 2.62
CA ILE A 176 6.05 18.22 1.67
C ILE A 176 6.03 16.82 2.34
N GLY A 177 5.27 15.90 1.75
CA GLY A 177 5.25 14.49 2.17
C GLY A 177 6.54 13.75 1.81
N VAL A 178 7.62 13.90 2.59
CA VAL A 178 8.91 13.24 2.31
C VAL A 178 8.92 11.76 2.75
N ASP A 179 9.23 10.86 1.82
CA ASP A 179 9.50 9.44 2.09
C ASP A 179 10.88 8.99 1.61
N THR A 180 11.13 7.68 1.59
CA THR A 180 12.41 7.09 1.19
C THR A 180 12.79 7.35 -0.28
N HIS A 181 11.84 7.71 -1.15
CA HIS A 181 12.12 8.13 -2.53
C HIS A 181 12.51 9.60 -2.54
N VAL A 182 11.65 10.48 -2.02
CA VAL A 182 11.92 11.93 -1.96
C VAL A 182 13.24 12.20 -1.22
N HIS A 183 13.42 11.64 -0.02
CA HIS A 183 14.64 11.77 0.78
C HIS A 183 15.90 11.33 -0.01
N ARG A 184 15.89 10.13 -0.59
CA ARG A 184 17.04 9.59 -1.33
C ARG A 184 17.37 10.42 -2.57
N ILE A 185 16.35 10.83 -3.33
CA ILE A 185 16.52 11.50 -4.61
C ILE A 185 16.95 12.95 -4.41
N SER A 186 16.36 13.67 -3.47
CA SER A 186 16.76 15.05 -3.14
C SER A 186 18.23 15.12 -2.72
N ASN A 187 18.68 14.22 -1.83
CA ASN A 187 20.11 14.15 -1.48
C ASN A 187 20.99 13.82 -2.70
N ARG A 188 20.60 12.85 -3.55
CA ARG A 188 21.38 12.48 -4.75
C ARG A 188 21.51 13.60 -5.79
N LEU A 189 20.46 14.40 -5.97
CA LEU A 189 20.44 15.54 -6.88
C LEU A 189 21.15 16.78 -6.33
N GLY A 190 21.50 16.80 -5.04
CA GLY A 190 22.04 17.98 -4.37
C GLY A 190 20.96 19.03 -4.03
N TRP A 191 19.69 18.61 -3.89
CA TRP A 191 18.57 19.48 -3.53
C TRP A 191 18.53 19.89 -2.05
N THR A 192 19.44 19.32 -1.25
CA THR A 192 19.67 19.67 0.14
C THR A 192 21.04 20.36 0.26
N ARG A 193 21.13 21.41 1.08
CA ARG A 193 22.34 22.17 1.40
C ARG A 193 23.43 21.27 1.98
N THR A 194 23.03 20.23 2.72
CA THR A 194 23.90 19.19 3.26
C THR A 194 23.30 17.80 3.03
N GLN A 195 24.08 16.73 3.29
CA GLN A 195 23.55 15.38 3.29
C GLN A 195 22.65 15.20 4.53
N THR A 196 21.34 15.25 4.31
CA THR A 196 20.32 15.09 5.36
C THR A 196 20.23 13.63 5.82
N LYS A 197 19.97 13.41 7.11
CA LYS A 197 19.94 12.07 7.72
C LYS A 197 18.54 11.51 7.92
N THR A 198 17.53 12.39 8.05
CA THR A 198 16.13 11.98 8.21
C THR A 198 15.23 12.59 7.11
N PRO A 199 14.07 11.99 6.83
CA PRO A 199 13.07 12.58 5.93
C PRO A 199 12.58 13.96 6.38
N GLU A 200 12.53 14.22 7.69
CA GLU A 200 12.08 15.49 8.27
C GLU A 200 13.11 16.61 8.05
N ASP A 201 14.42 16.29 8.15
CA ASP A 201 15.48 17.24 7.78
C ASP A 201 15.38 17.61 6.29
N THR A 202 15.18 16.61 5.41
CA THR A 202 14.98 16.87 3.99
C THR A 202 13.73 17.70 3.72
N ARG A 203 12.63 17.46 4.45
CA ARG A 203 11.40 18.25 4.32
C ARG A 203 11.69 19.72 4.59
N ARG A 204 12.30 20.03 5.73
CA ARG A 204 12.68 21.39 6.12
C ARG A 204 13.62 22.06 5.13
N GLU A 205 14.64 21.33 4.64
CA GLU A 205 15.56 21.87 3.64
C GLU A 205 14.91 22.11 2.27
N LEU A 206 13.95 21.26 1.83
CA LEU A 206 13.21 21.49 0.60
C LEU A 206 12.24 22.69 0.72
N GLU A 207 11.50 22.79 1.83
CA GLU A 207 10.53 23.87 2.06
C GLU A 207 11.21 25.25 2.21
N ASP A 208 12.49 25.32 2.58
CA ASP A 208 13.30 26.56 2.68
C ASP A 208 13.45 27.28 1.32
N TRP A 209 13.48 26.54 0.21
CA TRP A 209 13.75 27.10 -1.13
C TRP A 209 12.74 26.74 -2.22
N LEU A 210 12.11 25.56 -2.17
CA LEU A 210 11.23 25.07 -3.23
C LEU A 210 9.92 25.90 -3.28
N PRO A 211 9.51 26.43 -4.44
CA PRO A 211 8.23 27.11 -4.61
C PRO A 211 7.04 26.27 -4.12
N ARG A 212 6.11 26.91 -3.39
CA ARG A 212 5.02 26.24 -2.65
C ARG A 212 4.05 25.50 -3.57
N GLU A 213 3.94 25.98 -4.79
CA GLU A 213 3.11 25.46 -5.88
C GLU A 213 3.56 24.06 -6.32
N LEU A 214 4.81 23.69 -6.03
CA LEU A 214 5.41 22.40 -6.40
C LEU A 214 5.30 21.34 -5.28
N TRP A 215 4.89 21.72 -4.06
CA TRP A 215 4.98 20.85 -2.88
C TRP A 215 4.13 19.58 -3.01
N SER A 216 2.91 19.68 -3.55
CA SER A 216 2.05 18.53 -3.89
C SER A 216 2.62 17.67 -5.03
N GLU A 217 3.38 18.28 -5.96
CA GLU A 217 3.93 17.56 -7.11
C GLU A 217 5.10 16.65 -6.73
N ILE A 218 5.98 17.11 -5.83
CA ILE A 218 7.26 16.46 -5.57
C ILE A 218 7.13 15.00 -5.08
N ASN A 219 6.15 14.65 -4.23
CA ASN A 219 6.06 13.27 -3.75
C ASN A 219 5.76 12.28 -4.89
N TRP A 220 4.62 12.40 -5.58
CA TRP A 220 4.21 11.42 -6.60
C TRP A 220 5.24 11.35 -7.74
N LEU A 221 5.80 12.49 -8.13
CA LEU A 221 6.79 12.60 -9.21
C LEU A 221 8.08 11.85 -8.85
N LEU A 222 8.67 12.14 -7.69
CA LEU A 222 9.92 11.50 -7.25
C LEU A 222 9.72 10.04 -6.81
N VAL A 223 8.56 9.66 -6.28
CA VAL A 223 8.24 8.25 -6.00
C VAL A 223 8.31 7.45 -7.29
N GLY A 224 7.57 7.85 -8.33
CA GLY A 224 7.57 7.15 -9.62
C GLY A 224 8.95 7.14 -10.30
N PHE A 225 9.66 8.27 -10.29
CA PHE A 225 11.05 8.35 -10.80
C PHE A 225 12.00 7.42 -10.03
N GLY A 226 11.84 7.30 -8.72
CA GLY A 226 12.59 6.36 -7.88
C GLY A 226 12.17 4.90 -7.98
N GLN A 227 10.98 4.61 -8.52
CA GLN A 227 10.51 3.25 -8.85
C GLN A 227 11.04 2.75 -10.20
N GLN A 228 11.32 3.67 -11.14
CA GLN A 228 11.67 3.33 -12.53
C GLN A 228 13.15 3.55 -12.88
N VAL A 229 13.75 4.66 -12.44
CA VAL A 229 15.07 5.14 -12.89
C VAL A 229 16.06 5.31 -11.73
N CYS A 230 15.75 6.17 -10.75
CA CYS A 230 16.64 6.45 -9.61
C CYS A 230 16.47 5.41 -8.48
N LEU A 231 16.68 4.14 -8.83
CA LEU A 231 16.52 2.98 -7.96
C LEU A 231 17.41 3.07 -6.70
N PRO A 232 17.02 2.47 -5.56
CA PRO A 232 17.85 2.47 -4.35
C PRO A 232 19.24 1.87 -4.58
N LEU A 233 19.29 0.72 -5.24
CA LEU A 233 20.52 0.03 -5.67
C LEU A 233 20.61 0.11 -7.20
N SER A 234 21.82 0.32 -7.72
CA SER A 234 22.12 0.42 -9.17
C SER A 234 21.13 1.33 -9.95
N PRO A 235 21.08 2.64 -9.65
CA PRO A 235 20.26 3.58 -10.39
C PRO A 235 20.66 3.60 -11.88
N ARG A 236 19.68 3.76 -12.77
CA ARG A 236 19.90 3.75 -14.22
C ARG A 236 20.36 5.12 -14.73
N CYS A 237 21.53 5.55 -14.28
CA CYS A 237 22.07 6.88 -14.62
C CYS A 237 22.24 7.09 -16.13
N SER A 238 22.60 6.05 -16.87
CA SER A 238 22.70 6.05 -18.34
C SER A 238 21.37 6.14 -19.11
N GLU A 239 20.22 6.02 -18.41
CA GLU A 239 18.87 6.31 -18.94
C GLU A 239 18.32 7.65 -18.38
N CYS A 240 19.08 8.34 -17.53
CA CYS A 240 18.60 9.49 -16.79
C CYS A 240 18.97 10.78 -17.52
N LEU A 241 17.97 11.60 -17.89
CA LEU A 241 18.22 12.92 -18.50
C LEU A 241 19.03 13.87 -17.60
N ASN A 242 19.16 13.54 -16.31
CA ASN A 242 20.00 14.24 -15.34
C ASN A 242 21.43 13.68 -15.19
N GLU A 243 21.91 12.75 -16.03
CA GLU A 243 23.23 12.13 -15.86
C GLU A 243 24.35 13.17 -15.68
N HIS A 244 24.48 14.12 -16.61
CA HIS A 244 25.51 15.16 -16.56
C HIS A 244 25.22 16.32 -15.59
N ARG A 245 24.10 16.28 -14.86
CA ARG A 245 23.66 17.33 -13.91
C ARG A 245 23.48 16.82 -12.48
N CYS A 246 23.53 15.51 -12.27
CA CYS A 246 23.34 14.87 -10.97
C CYS A 246 24.72 14.65 -10.33
N PRO A 247 25.03 15.26 -9.16
CA PRO A 247 26.32 15.06 -8.51
C PRO A 247 26.55 13.63 -8.03
N SER A 248 25.50 12.80 -7.97
CA SER A 248 25.55 11.36 -7.65
C SER A 248 25.40 10.45 -8.88
N ALA A 249 25.71 10.93 -10.09
CA ALA A 249 25.61 10.11 -11.30
C ALA A 249 26.68 9.00 -11.35
N HIS A 250 26.28 7.83 -11.83
CA HIS A 250 27.16 6.68 -12.05
C HIS A 250 27.38 6.50 -13.56
N HIS A 251 28.48 7.03 -14.11
CA HIS A 251 28.78 7.00 -15.56
C HIS A 251 28.97 5.60 -16.16
N SER A 252 29.04 4.55 -15.33
CA SER A 252 29.14 3.14 -15.76
C SER A 252 27.87 2.33 -15.45
N SER A 253 26.73 2.99 -15.21
CA SER A 253 25.50 2.29 -14.79
C SER A 253 24.91 1.37 -15.86
N PRO A 254 24.41 0.17 -15.48
CA PRO A 254 23.82 -0.77 -16.42
C PRO A 254 22.47 -0.26 -16.96
N GLY A 255 22.43 -0.02 -18.27
CA GLY A 255 21.19 0.29 -18.97
C GLY A 255 20.24 -0.92 -19.05
N LYS A 256 18.94 -0.62 -19.21
CA LYS A 256 17.85 -1.56 -19.42
C LYS A 256 18.10 -2.40 -20.68
N LYS A 257 18.55 -3.64 -20.50
CA LYS A 257 18.60 -4.62 -21.59
C LYS A 257 17.19 -4.77 -22.19
N LEU A 258 17.02 -4.25 -23.41
CA LEU A 258 15.86 -4.53 -24.25
C LEU A 258 15.81 -6.04 -24.46
N LYS A 259 14.80 -6.70 -23.87
CA LYS A 259 14.48 -8.09 -24.20
C LYS A 259 13.86 -8.10 -25.58
N LEU A 260 14.68 -8.21 -26.63
CA LEU A 260 14.18 -8.65 -27.93
C LEU A 260 13.64 -10.08 -27.73
N SER A 261 12.33 -10.23 -27.85
CA SER A 261 11.70 -11.52 -28.05
C SER A 261 12.20 -12.08 -29.39
N PRO A 262 12.63 -13.36 -29.47
CA PRO A 262 12.99 -13.95 -30.75
C PRO A 262 11.77 -13.97 -31.68
N SER A 263 11.80 -13.16 -32.73
CA SER A 263 10.81 -13.20 -33.80
C SER A 263 10.88 -14.56 -34.48
N LYS A 264 9.90 -15.43 -34.23
CA LYS A 264 9.76 -16.70 -34.95
C LYS A 264 9.36 -16.43 -36.40
N THR A 265 10.35 -16.20 -37.27
CA THR A 265 10.16 -16.23 -38.72
C THR A 265 9.66 -17.61 -39.14
N PRO A 266 8.50 -17.72 -39.83
CA PRO A 266 8.03 -18.99 -40.35
C PRO A 266 8.86 -19.39 -41.57
N ARG A 267 9.83 -20.29 -41.39
CA ARG A 267 10.52 -20.93 -42.53
C ARG A 267 9.63 -22.03 -43.10
N GLY A 268 8.85 -21.69 -44.12
CA GLY A 268 8.25 -22.69 -44.99
C GLY A 268 9.34 -23.49 -45.71
N LYS A 269 9.18 -24.81 -45.74
CA LYS A 269 9.83 -25.70 -46.72
C LYS A 269 8.74 -26.57 -47.33
N THR A 270 8.63 -26.54 -48.65
CA THR A 270 7.50 -27.12 -49.39
C THR A 270 7.93 -28.41 -50.08
N ARG A 271 7.30 -29.53 -49.70
CA ARG A 271 7.27 -30.84 -50.42
C ARG A 271 8.67 -31.52 -50.57
N VAL A 272 8.80 -32.80 -50.91
CA VAL A 272 7.89 -33.78 -51.55
C VAL A 272 7.96 -35.13 -50.81
N TRP A 273 6.83 -35.84 -50.69
CA TRP A 273 6.81 -37.30 -50.45
C TRP A 273 6.41 -37.99 -51.76
N VAL A 274 7.08 -39.09 -52.09
CA VAL A 274 6.79 -39.93 -53.26
C VAL A 274 6.35 -41.30 -52.76
N ASP A 275 5.21 -41.79 -53.24
CA ASP A 275 4.57 -43.03 -52.78
C ASP A 275 5.14 -44.29 -53.43
N SER A 276 5.12 -45.41 -52.67
CA SER A 276 4.90 -46.83 -53.08
C SER A 276 5.82 -47.84 -52.36
N PRO A 277 5.44 -49.12 -52.22
CA PRO A 277 4.11 -49.67 -51.87
C PRO A 277 4.18 -50.72 -50.71
N ARG A 278 3.02 -51.20 -50.21
CA ARG A 278 2.93 -52.20 -49.10
C ARG A 278 2.96 -53.66 -49.58
N PRO A 279 3.38 -54.59 -48.72
CA PRO A 279 2.50 -55.69 -48.24
C PRO A 279 2.68 -55.97 -46.72
N SER A 280 1.88 -56.75 -45.97
CA SER A 280 0.51 -57.30 -46.12
C SER A 280 0.09 -58.02 -44.81
N HIS A 281 -1.18 -57.88 -44.37
CA HIS A 281 -1.88 -58.68 -43.32
C HIS A 281 -1.27 -58.68 -41.89
N ALA A 282 -2.00 -58.91 -40.78
CA ALA A 282 -3.40 -59.35 -40.60
C ALA A 282 -4.13 -58.55 -39.49
N ILE A 283 -5.46 -58.71 -39.41
CA ILE A 283 -6.34 -58.00 -38.48
C ILE A 283 -6.61 -58.88 -37.23
N LYS A 284 -6.57 -58.29 -36.03
CA LYS A 284 -7.45 -58.69 -34.91
C LYS A 284 -8.09 -57.45 -34.30
N VAL A 285 -9.36 -57.59 -33.94
CA VAL A 285 -10.26 -56.53 -33.48
C VAL A 285 -10.46 -56.69 -31.98
N GLU A 286 -10.51 -55.59 -31.23
CA GLU A 286 -11.20 -55.58 -29.93
C GLU A 286 -11.92 -54.25 -29.70
N LYS A 287 -13.10 -54.33 -29.05
CA LYS A 287 -14.09 -53.26 -28.91
C LYS A 287 -13.93 -52.51 -27.59
N ALA A 288 -14.44 -51.28 -27.56
CA ALA A 288 -14.55 -50.45 -26.36
C ALA A 288 -15.90 -50.64 -25.60
N LEU A 289 -16.00 -49.95 -24.45
CA LEU A 289 -17.17 -49.71 -23.56
C LEU A 289 -17.32 -50.68 -22.36
N PRO A 290 -17.95 -50.25 -21.23
CA PRO A 290 -18.19 -48.89 -20.71
C PRO A 290 -17.71 -48.71 -19.24
N ALA A 291 -18.13 -47.62 -18.57
CA ALA A 291 -17.84 -47.33 -17.15
C ALA A 291 -19.05 -47.62 -16.22
N ASP A 292 -18.77 -47.96 -14.96
CA ASP A 292 -19.78 -48.32 -13.94
C ASP A 292 -20.04 -47.22 -12.86
N PRO A 293 -21.24 -47.20 -12.23
CA PRO A 293 -21.68 -46.18 -11.26
C PRO A 293 -21.44 -46.56 -9.77
N PRO A 294 -21.67 -45.63 -8.80
CA PRO A 294 -21.34 -45.85 -7.39
C PRO A 294 -22.45 -46.55 -6.58
N THR A 295 -22.09 -47.23 -5.48
CA THR A 295 -23.05 -47.84 -4.53
C THR A 295 -22.74 -47.56 -3.06
N GLU A 296 -23.79 -47.25 -2.30
CA GLU A 296 -23.79 -47.17 -0.84
C GLU A 296 -23.61 -48.55 -0.17
N ARG A 297 -23.13 -48.59 1.08
CA ARG A 297 -23.51 -49.64 2.05
C ARG A 297 -23.70 -49.10 3.47
N ARG A 298 -24.70 -49.65 4.16
CA ARG A 298 -25.16 -49.26 5.49
C ARG A 298 -25.14 -50.46 6.47
N ARG A 299 -24.53 -50.26 7.64
CA ARG A 299 -24.71 -50.95 8.95
C ARG A 299 -24.91 -52.48 9.05
N THR A 300 -24.15 -53.09 9.95
CA THR A 300 -24.64 -54.13 10.91
C THR A 300 -24.19 -53.81 12.35
N ARG A 301 -24.59 -54.61 13.35
CA ARG A 301 -24.89 -54.18 14.73
C ARG A 301 -24.39 -55.19 15.79
N ALA A 302 -23.93 -54.72 16.96
CA ALA A 302 -24.02 -55.35 18.30
C ALA A 302 -23.63 -54.27 19.34
N SER A 303 -24.48 -53.80 20.27
CA SER A 303 -24.99 -54.44 21.51
C SER A 303 -23.86 -54.74 22.52
N ALA A 304 -23.89 -54.32 23.79
CA ALA A 304 -24.91 -53.64 24.63
C ALA A 304 -24.21 -52.86 25.79
N ALA A 305 -24.79 -52.25 26.85
CA ALA A 305 -26.15 -52.13 27.40
C ALA A 305 -26.22 -50.90 28.39
N VAL A 306 -27.33 -50.81 29.16
CA VAL A 306 -27.56 -50.08 30.44
C VAL A 306 -27.90 -48.57 30.42
N ALA A 307 -29.16 -48.33 30.77
CA ALA A 307 -29.77 -47.17 31.44
C ALA A 307 -30.82 -47.77 32.44
N PRO A 308 -31.65 -47.03 33.20
CA PRO A 308 -31.79 -45.57 33.35
C PRO A 308 -31.94 -45.09 34.83
N ARG A 309 -32.14 -43.79 35.06
CA ARG A 309 -33.37 -43.24 35.71
C ARG A 309 -33.36 -41.71 35.83
N GLU A 310 -34.56 -41.16 35.85
CA GLU A 310 -34.87 -39.73 36.02
C GLU A 310 -34.85 -39.31 37.51
N SER A 311 -34.71 -38.02 37.79
CA SER A 311 -35.81 -37.25 38.42
C SER A 311 -35.46 -35.77 38.68
N THR A 312 -36.47 -34.93 38.52
CA THR A 312 -36.57 -33.52 38.88
C THR A 312 -36.49 -33.26 40.39
N VAL A 313 -35.82 -32.17 40.80
CA VAL A 313 -36.38 -31.13 41.69
C VAL A 313 -35.71 -29.79 41.31
N GLY A 314 -36.46 -28.70 41.21
CA GLY A 314 -35.91 -27.34 41.13
C GLY A 314 -36.31 -26.51 42.35
N LEU A 315 -35.68 -25.36 42.57
CA LEU A 315 -36.32 -24.27 43.34
C LEU A 315 -35.79 -22.90 42.89
N SER A 316 -36.65 -21.90 43.02
CA SER A 316 -36.46 -20.52 42.58
C SER A 316 -36.12 -19.62 43.77
N ILE A 317 -35.17 -18.69 43.61
CA ILE A 317 -35.03 -17.52 44.48
C ILE A 317 -34.87 -16.28 43.58
N LYS A 318 -35.53 -15.19 44.00
CA LYS A 318 -35.70 -13.90 43.29
C LYS A 318 -34.55 -12.92 43.59
N PRO A 319 -34.43 -11.79 42.85
CA PRO A 319 -33.33 -10.84 43.01
C PRO A 319 -33.42 -9.99 44.30
N ASP A 320 -32.26 -9.49 44.71
CA ASP A 320 -32.07 -8.55 45.83
C ASP A 320 -31.97 -7.10 45.30
N PRO A 321 -32.63 -6.10 45.91
CA PRO A 321 -32.54 -4.69 45.52
C PRO A 321 -31.57 -3.88 46.41
N ASP A 322 -30.93 -2.85 45.80
CA ASP A 322 -30.05 -1.84 46.43
C ASP A 322 -28.76 -2.42 47.11
N ALA A 323 -27.58 -1.79 47.19
CA ALA A 323 -27.00 -0.47 46.88
C ALA A 323 -25.46 -0.68 46.71
N PRO A 324 -24.58 0.32 46.44
CA PRO A 324 -24.80 1.76 46.21
C PRO A 324 -24.46 2.27 44.80
#